data_AF-A0A3M7F133-F1
#
_entry.id   AF-A0A3M7F133-F1
#
_cell.length_a   1.000
_cell.length_b   1.000
_cell.length_c   1.000
_cell.angle_alpha   90.00
_cell.angle_beta   90.00
_cell.angle_gamma   90.00
#
_symmetry.space_group_name_H-M   'P 1'
#
loop_
_entity.id
_entity.type
_entity.pdbx_description
1 polymer ?
#
loop_
_entity_poly.entity_id
_entity_poly.type
_entity_poly.pdbx_seq_one_letter_code
_entity_poly.pdbx_strand_id
1 'polypeptide(L)'
;MKRLRLERWATQIQQPPRNPRLYLQRSFAHDARAPRKELHTQQHQQQRNHWRDQSRSAITRRHASTAASAPVENAGWDTPPADINHESDTPASSNSLYTPSHLRATQSAKLSALHARLSLPSKLPLQTLARCLIDPSADPRPAYNNASLAILGQDLLGYYTSEYLTCRYPRLPMPVLFAAQYAYAGNATLGAMRAEWGVEAVAAPGPEVDPGLLQLKRTIPGNAMQEGEMRRIKDMPQARRLGSGRRNEEWNYRRGTSSRIVLDDQFGDLHTDLPPAEEHKPYPGAAISQPSDSSGETSPSATEQPAPLDLTNPPSSPDPSPTTLETASASFIRALVGALYLHAGIPAAKSFHTSHILSRHLPLSPLFAFTHPTRDLSRLCAREGLEPPVARLLSETGRHSRTPVFVVGVYSGKEKLGEGVGSSLNEGRVRAAGNALRGWYLYSPPASEVVVPSEVEGAGEAGGRARKLWKPQMVDIGEIVT
;
A
#
# COMPACT_ATOMS: atom_id res chain seq x y z
N MET A 1 42.64 -12.95 -36.39
CA MET A 1 42.86 -11.58 -36.90
C MET A 1 42.06 -11.39 -38.18
N LYS A 2 40.95 -10.64 -38.14
CA LYS A 2 40.23 -10.14 -39.32
C LYS A 2 39.94 -8.67 -39.07
N ARG A 3 40.57 -7.80 -39.85
CA ARG A 3 40.47 -6.34 -39.78
C ARG A 3 39.15 -5.92 -40.44
N LEU A 4 38.35 -5.11 -39.74
CA LEU A 4 37.21 -4.39 -40.32
C LEU A 4 37.55 -2.90 -40.34
N ARG A 5 37.36 -2.31 -41.53
CA ARG A 5 37.70 -0.93 -41.92
C ARG A 5 36.79 0.10 -41.25
N LEU A 6 37.41 1.21 -40.84
CA LEU A 6 36.82 2.51 -40.54
C LEU A 6 36.92 3.41 -41.77
N GLU A 7 35.81 4.01 -42.21
CA GLU A 7 35.65 5.27 -42.99
C GLU A 7 34.17 5.68 -42.79
N ARG A 8 33.80 6.68 -41.96
CA ARG A 8 33.69 8.15 -42.18
C ARG A 8 32.69 8.62 -43.26
N TRP A 9 31.58 9.20 -42.80
CA TRP A 9 30.99 10.53 -43.10
C TRP A 9 29.64 10.62 -42.32
N ALA A 10 29.44 11.42 -41.28
CA ALA A 10 29.46 12.88 -41.16
C ALA A 10 28.56 13.61 -42.17
N THR A 11 27.27 13.79 -41.83
CA THR A 11 26.52 15.08 -41.89
C THR A 11 25.01 14.85 -41.71
N GLN A 12 24.47 15.01 -40.49
CA GLN A 12 23.09 15.52 -40.29
C GLN A 12 22.87 15.92 -38.82
N ILE A 13 23.45 17.05 -38.42
CA ILE A 13 23.01 17.81 -37.25
C ILE A 13 22.32 19.06 -37.78
N GLN A 14 21.02 19.20 -37.46
CA GLN A 14 20.17 20.40 -37.37
C GLN A 14 18.73 19.84 -37.42
N GLN A 15 17.90 19.90 -36.38
CA GLN A 15 17.28 21.10 -35.82
C GLN A 15 16.64 20.80 -34.43
N PRO A 16 16.71 21.71 -33.45
CA PRO A 16 15.74 21.78 -32.34
C PRO A 16 14.62 22.80 -32.66
N PRO A 17 13.40 22.65 -32.10
CA PRO A 17 12.30 23.56 -32.42
C PRO A 17 12.53 24.96 -31.83
N ARG A 18 12.36 25.96 -32.70
CA ARG A 18 12.27 27.39 -32.41
C ARG A 18 10.99 27.71 -31.63
N ASN A 19 11.10 28.58 -30.63
CA ASN A 19 10.17 29.71 -30.50
C ASN A 19 10.87 30.90 -29.83
N PRO A 20 10.90 32.09 -30.48
CA PRO A 20 11.52 33.30 -29.95
C PRO A 20 10.47 34.26 -29.42
N ARG A 21 10.58 34.72 -28.17
CA ARG A 21 10.25 36.10 -27.78
C ARG A 21 11.07 36.47 -26.54
N LEU A 22 12.12 37.24 -26.77
CA LEU A 22 12.85 38.01 -25.76
C LEU A 22 12.51 39.49 -25.90
N TYR A 23 12.86 40.21 -24.82
CA TYR A 23 12.77 41.65 -24.50
C TYR A 23 11.52 42.00 -23.67
N LEU A 24 11.63 42.54 -22.45
CA LEU A 24 12.61 43.54 -21.98
C LEU A 24 13.11 43.32 -20.53
N GLN A 25 14.27 43.92 -20.33
CA GLN A 25 15.18 44.00 -19.20
C GLN A 25 14.67 44.98 -18.11
N ARG A 26 14.84 44.63 -16.82
CA ARG A 26 15.22 45.60 -15.77
C ARG A 26 15.78 44.90 -14.53
N SER A 27 17.06 45.12 -14.31
CA SER A 27 17.78 44.95 -13.04
C SER A 27 17.41 46.08 -12.07
N PHE A 28 17.27 45.79 -10.77
CA PHE A 28 17.86 46.55 -9.64
C PHE A 28 17.78 45.70 -8.35
N ALA A 29 18.80 45.87 -7.50
CA ALA A 29 18.94 45.26 -6.19
C ALA A 29 18.42 46.18 -5.07
N HIS A 30 18.26 45.57 -3.89
CA HIS A 30 18.12 46.11 -2.53
C HIS A 30 16.79 46.66 -2.01
N ASP A 31 16.35 45.99 -0.92
CA ASP A 31 15.70 46.46 0.31
C ASP A 31 14.48 47.40 0.24
N ALA A 32 13.30 46.84 0.58
CA ALA A 32 12.36 47.45 1.53
C ALA A 32 11.20 46.49 1.89
N ARG A 33 10.82 46.56 3.16
CA ARG A 33 9.84 45.73 3.88
C ARG A 33 8.47 46.45 3.86
N ALA A 34 7.43 45.86 3.24
CA ALA A 34 6.02 46.32 3.33
C ALA A 34 5.01 45.21 2.88
N PRO A 35 3.70 45.27 3.23
CA PRO A 35 2.93 44.12 3.73
C PRO A 35 2.17 43.29 2.69
N ARG A 36 1.92 42.03 3.07
CA ARG A 36 1.45 40.91 2.24
C ARG A 36 -0.08 40.81 2.08
N LYS A 37 -0.82 41.93 2.04
CA LYS A 37 -2.30 41.92 1.99
C LYS A 37 -2.96 42.33 0.68
N GLU A 38 -2.23 42.81 -0.33
CA GLU A 38 -2.84 43.30 -1.58
C GLU A 38 -2.73 42.35 -2.78
N LEU A 39 -1.93 41.28 -2.68
CA LEU A 39 -1.77 40.30 -3.77
C LEU A 39 -2.92 39.28 -3.88
N HIS A 40 -3.72 39.09 -2.82
CA HIS A 40 -4.79 38.08 -2.80
C HIS A 40 -6.10 38.58 -3.43
N THR A 41 -6.34 39.89 -3.42
CA THR A 41 -7.55 40.52 -3.96
C THR A 41 -7.54 40.61 -5.49
N GLN A 42 -6.36 40.79 -6.10
CA GLN A 42 -6.21 40.82 -7.57
C GLN A 42 -6.40 39.45 -8.23
N GLN A 43 -6.00 38.37 -7.55
CA GLN A 43 -6.08 37.01 -8.10
C GLN A 43 -7.53 36.45 -8.11
N HIS A 44 -8.34 36.82 -7.12
CA HIS A 44 -9.76 36.45 -7.06
C HIS A 44 -10.64 37.15 -8.12
N GLN A 45 -10.24 38.35 -8.56
CA GLN A 45 -11.00 39.12 -9.54
C GLN A 45 -10.78 38.62 -10.98
N GLN A 46 -9.58 38.10 -11.28
CA GLN A 46 -9.29 37.48 -12.58
C GLN A 46 -10.00 36.13 -12.79
N GLN A 47 -10.18 35.33 -11.73
CA GLN A 47 -10.94 34.06 -11.81
C GLN A 47 -12.45 34.28 -11.98
N ARG A 48 -13.01 35.37 -11.44
CA ARG A 48 -14.44 35.71 -11.59
C ARG A 48 -14.83 36.17 -12.99
N ASN A 49 -13.91 36.78 -13.75
CA ASN A 49 -14.19 37.23 -15.11
C ASN A 49 -14.14 36.08 -16.14
N HIS A 50 -13.29 35.07 -15.91
CA HIS A 50 -13.22 33.89 -16.78
C HIS A 50 -14.49 33.03 -16.75
N TRP A 51 -15.22 33.03 -15.63
CA TRP A 51 -16.52 32.34 -15.49
C TRP A 51 -17.69 33.07 -16.14
N ARG A 52 -17.60 34.40 -16.34
CA ARG A 52 -18.67 35.17 -16.99
C ARG A 52 -18.66 35.02 -18.51
N ASP A 53 -17.50 34.83 -19.12
CA ASP A 53 -17.37 34.74 -20.58
C ASP A 53 -17.71 33.36 -21.17
N GLN A 54 -17.90 32.32 -20.34
CA GLN A 54 -18.44 31.02 -20.80
C GLN A 54 -19.97 30.97 -20.88
N SER A 55 -20.67 32.00 -20.36
CA SER A 55 -22.13 32.02 -20.27
C SER A 55 -22.85 32.75 -21.43
N ARG A 56 -22.13 33.14 -22.49
CA ARG A 56 -22.72 33.78 -23.67
C ARG A 56 -22.14 33.24 -24.99
N SER A 57 -22.74 32.16 -25.48
CA SER A 57 -22.79 31.89 -26.93
C SER A 57 -24.07 31.13 -27.27
N ALA A 58 -24.50 31.26 -28.52
CA ALA A 58 -25.90 31.34 -28.93
C ALA A 58 -26.67 30.02 -28.95
N ILE A 59 -27.97 30.16 -28.68
CA ILE A 59 -29.05 29.21 -28.90
C ILE A 59 -29.17 28.92 -30.41
N THR A 60 -28.94 27.68 -30.83
CA THR A 60 -29.45 27.15 -32.11
C THR A 60 -30.59 26.18 -31.86
N ARG A 61 -31.79 26.57 -32.32
CA ARG A 61 -33.03 25.79 -32.29
C ARG A 61 -32.90 24.53 -33.16
N ARG A 62 -33.30 23.37 -32.63
CA ARG A 62 -33.89 22.27 -33.42
C ARG A 62 -35.07 21.68 -32.66
N HIS A 63 -36.09 21.36 -33.44
CA HIS A 63 -37.48 21.14 -33.10
C HIS A 63 -37.73 19.81 -32.37
N ALA A 64 -38.54 19.87 -31.31
CA ALA A 64 -39.23 18.71 -30.73
C ALA A 64 -40.65 18.65 -31.33
N SER A 65 -41.09 17.46 -31.73
CA SER A 65 -42.43 17.23 -32.27
C SER A 65 -43.45 16.97 -31.16
N THR A 66 -44.64 17.47 -31.45
CA THR A 66 -45.80 17.77 -30.61
C THR A 66 -46.55 16.53 -30.11
N ALA A 67 -46.96 16.57 -28.85
CA ALA A 67 -47.99 15.70 -28.27
C ALA A 67 -49.39 16.18 -28.69
N ALA A 68 -50.23 15.25 -29.15
CA ALA A 68 -51.62 15.51 -29.48
C ALA A 68 -52.50 15.40 -28.22
N SER A 69 -53.32 16.43 -28.01
CA SER A 69 -54.38 16.54 -27.02
C SER A 69 -55.66 15.85 -27.48
N ALA A 70 -56.37 15.20 -26.55
CA ALA A 70 -57.78 14.83 -26.70
C ALA A 70 -58.57 15.35 -25.47
N PRO A 71 -59.82 15.80 -25.66
CA PRO A 71 -60.53 16.66 -24.72
C PRO A 71 -61.23 15.90 -23.59
N VAL A 72 -61.43 16.63 -22.48
CA VAL A 72 -62.22 16.24 -21.32
C VAL A 72 -63.70 16.50 -21.62
N GLU A 73 -64.55 15.47 -21.50
CA GLU A 73 -65.99 15.61 -21.35
C GLU A 73 -66.44 14.91 -20.06
N ASN A 74 -67.31 15.62 -19.32
CA ASN A 74 -67.91 15.25 -18.05
C ASN A 74 -68.83 14.02 -18.18
N ALA A 75 -68.68 13.05 -17.28
CA ALA A 75 -69.77 12.14 -16.94
C ALA A 75 -69.65 11.60 -15.49
N GLY A 76 -70.68 11.92 -14.70
CA GLY A 76 -71.38 11.03 -13.75
C GLY A 76 -70.57 10.18 -12.77
N TRP A 77 -70.73 10.49 -11.49
CA TRP A 77 -70.41 9.62 -10.36
C TRP A 77 -71.26 8.35 -10.39
N ASP A 78 -70.64 7.18 -10.29
CA ASP A 78 -71.27 5.97 -9.75
C ASP A 78 -70.20 5.09 -9.08
N THR A 79 -70.22 5.06 -7.75
CA THR A 79 -69.49 4.13 -6.90
C THR A 79 -70.30 2.86 -6.67
N PRO A 80 -69.74 1.66 -6.87
CA PRO A 80 -70.19 0.46 -6.17
C PRO A 80 -69.19 0.02 -5.07
N PRO A 81 -69.66 -0.75 -4.08
CA PRO A 81 -69.05 -0.81 -2.76
C PRO A 81 -67.94 -1.85 -2.61
N ALA A 82 -67.23 -1.72 -1.48
CA ALA A 82 -66.18 -2.55 -0.95
C ALA A 82 -66.51 -4.05 -0.89
N ASP A 83 -65.47 -4.88 -1.08
CA ASP A 83 -65.07 -6.00 -0.21
C ASP A 83 -64.36 -7.10 -1.01
N ILE A 84 -63.03 -7.00 -1.14
CA ILE A 84 -62.15 -8.18 -1.27
C ILE A 84 -60.89 -7.89 -0.46
N ASN A 85 -60.83 -8.45 0.74
CA ASN A 85 -59.60 -8.63 1.51
C ASN A 85 -58.65 -9.51 0.69
N HIS A 86 -57.77 -8.89 -0.09
CA HIS A 86 -56.48 -9.51 -0.37
C HIS A 86 -55.56 -9.12 0.78
N GLU A 87 -55.43 -10.03 1.74
CA GLU A 87 -54.26 -10.12 2.61
C GLU A 87 -53.03 -10.15 1.68
N SER A 88 -52.46 -8.98 1.42
CA SER A 88 -51.07 -8.91 1.03
C SER A 88 -50.31 -9.36 2.27
N ASP A 89 -49.92 -10.63 2.29
CA ASP A 89 -48.79 -11.11 3.07
C ASP A 89 -47.65 -10.12 2.84
N THR A 90 -47.50 -9.17 3.75
CA THR A 90 -46.22 -8.49 3.95
C THR A 90 -45.30 -9.61 4.42
N PRO A 91 -44.25 -9.99 3.66
CA PRO A 91 -43.33 -10.99 4.18
C PRO A 91 -42.74 -10.40 5.46
N ALA A 92 -43.11 -11.02 6.58
CA ALA A 92 -42.64 -10.73 7.90
C ALA A 92 -41.11 -10.55 7.86
N SER A 93 -40.66 -9.43 8.43
CA SER A 93 -39.28 -9.14 8.86
C SER A 93 -38.24 -10.16 8.39
N SER A 94 -37.68 -9.97 7.19
CA SER A 94 -36.39 -10.59 6.90
C SER A 94 -35.42 -10.04 7.94
N ASN A 95 -35.04 -10.86 8.92
CA ASN A 95 -33.94 -10.55 9.84
C ASN A 95 -32.83 -9.88 9.04
N SER A 96 -32.48 -8.64 9.39
CA SER A 96 -31.61 -7.77 8.60
C SER A 96 -30.25 -8.42 8.39
N LEU A 97 -30.11 -9.19 7.30
CA LEU A 97 -28.85 -9.81 6.93
C LEU A 97 -27.95 -8.68 6.45
N TYR A 98 -26.80 -8.49 7.10
CA TYR A 98 -25.80 -7.51 6.66
C TYR A 98 -25.24 -7.84 5.26
N THR A 99 -25.25 -9.13 4.89
CA THR A 99 -24.55 -9.69 3.73
C THR A 99 -25.39 -10.72 2.98
N PRO A 100 -25.12 -10.96 1.68
CA PRO A 100 -25.85 -11.94 0.88
C PRO A 100 -25.66 -13.37 1.42
N SER A 101 -26.69 -14.20 1.26
CA SER A 101 -26.65 -15.60 1.72
C SER A 101 -25.61 -16.44 0.97
N HIS A 102 -25.04 -17.45 1.65
CA HIS A 102 -24.05 -18.36 1.05
C HIS A 102 -24.57 -19.11 -0.19
N LEU A 103 -25.88 -19.38 -0.27
CA LEU A 103 -26.48 -20.01 -1.44
C LEU A 103 -26.40 -19.10 -2.67
N ARG A 104 -26.59 -17.79 -2.49
CA ARG A 104 -26.49 -16.79 -3.57
C ARG A 104 -25.08 -16.71 -4.15
N ALA A 105 -24.04 -17.06 -3.37
CA ALA A 105 -22.67 -17.12 -3.85
C ALA A 105 -22.47 -18.14 -4.98
N THR A 106 -23.18 -19.27 -4.94
CA THR A 106 -23.07 -20.30 -5.98
C THR A 106 -23.69 -19.88 -7.32
N GLN A 107 -24.63 -18.95 -7.28
CA GLN A 107 -25.34 -18.45 -8.46
C GLN A 107 -24.67 -17.21 -9.08
N SER A 108 -23.63 -16.67 -8.44
CA SER A 108 -22.96 -15.45 -8.91
C SER A 108 -22.05 -15.74 -10.12
N ALA A 109 -22.36 -15.07 -11.23
CA ALA A 109 -21.50 -15.06 -12.42
C ALA A 109 -20.17 -14.34 -12.15
N LYS A 110 -20.16 -13.29 -11.31
CA LYS A 110 -18.94 -12.55 -10.98
C LYS A 110 -17.94 -13.41 -10.19
N LEU A 111 -18.43 -14.21 -9.23
CA LEU A 111 -17.59 -15.13 -8.45
C LEU A 111 -17.01 -16.26 -9.29
N SER A 112 -17.82 -16.89 -10.13
CA SER A 112 -17.36 -17.96 -11.02
C SER A 112 -16.33 -17.43 -12.03
N ALA A 113 -16.56 -16.24 -12.60
CA ALA A 113 -15.60 -15.58 -13.48
C ALA A 113 -14.27 -15.26 -12.76
N LEU A 114 -14.32 -14.78 -11.52
CA LEU A 114 -13.13 -14.49 -10.73
C LEU A 114 -12.35 -15.76 -10.39
N HIS A 115 -13.04 -16.82 -9.98
CA HIS A 115 -12.44 -18.11 -9.66
C HIS A 115 -11.67 -18.69 -10.86
N ALA A 116 -12.29 -18.64 -12.05
CA ALA A 116 -11.66 -19.06 -13.30
C ALA A 116 -10.48 -18.15 -13.71
N ARG A 117 -10.63 -16.82 -13.60
CA ARG A 117 -9.58 -15.85 -13.98
C ARG A 117 -8.30 -16.04 -13.19
N LEU A 118 -8.42 -16.27 -11.88
CA LEU A 118 -7.28 -16.49 -10.98
C LEU A 118 -6.77 -17.93 -11.00
N SER A 119 -7.38 -18.81 -11.82
CA SER A 119 -7.05 -20.23 -11.90
C SER A 119 -7.03 -20.91 -10.52
N LEU A 120 -8.02 -20.58 -9.69
CA LEU A 120 -8.11 -21.10 -8.32
C LEU A 120 -8.38 -22.61 -8.33
N PRO A 121 -7.86 -23.37 -7.35
CA PRO A 121 -8.14 -24.80 -7.25
C PRO A 121 -9.64 -25.04 -7.01
N SER A 122 -10.18 -26.11 -7.61
CA SER A 122 -11.58 -26.53 -7.41
C SER A 122 -11.90 -26.90 -5.97
N LYS A 123 -10.88 -27.17 -5.15
CA LYS A 123 -11.01 -27.39 -3.69
C LYS A 123 -11.49 -26.15 -2.93
N LEU A 124 -11.27 -24.95 -3.48
CA LEU A 124 -11.73 -23.70 -2.90
C LEU A 124 -13.17 -23.43 -3.39
N PRO A 125 -14.18 -23.53 -2.51
CA PRO A 125 -15.57 -23.35 -2.91
C PRO A 125 -15.92 -21.87 -3.08
N LEU A 126 -16.91 -21.58 -3.92
CA LEU A 126 -17.36 -20.21 -4.21
C LEU A 126 -17.89 -19.48 -2.97
N GLN A 127 -18.41 -20.22 -1.99
CA GLN A 127 -18.90 -19.69 -0.72
C GLN A 127 -17.76 -19.10 0.13
N THR A 128 -16.61 -19.77 0.18
CA THR A 128 -15.43 -19.23 0.88
C THR A 128 -14.87 -18.03 0.11
N LEU A 129 -14.87 -18.08 -1.22
CA LEU A 129 -14.45 -16.96 -2.05
C LEU A 129 -15.33 -15.71 -1.81
N ALA A 130 -16.64 -15.89 -1.69
CA ALA A 130 -17.58 -14.83 -1.33
C ALA A 130 -17.28 -14.26 0.06
N ARG A 131 -16.97 -15.11 1.05
CA ARG A 131 -16.57 -14.66 2.39
C ARG A 131 -15.33 -13.77 2.34
N CYS A 132 -14.35 -14.05 1.48
CA CYS A 132 -13.16 -13.21 1.34
C CYS A 132 -13.48 -11.76 0.90
N LEU A 133 -14.59 -11.55 0.20
CA LEU A 133 -15.04 -10.24 -0.30
C LEU A 133 -15.88 -9.45 0.72
N ILE A 134 -16.13 -9.99 1.91
CA ILE A 134 -16.88 -9.34 2.99
C ILE A 134 -15.90 -8.79 4.00
N ASP A 135 -15.73 -7.47 4.03
CA ASP A 135 -14.89 -6.77 5.01
C ASP A 135 -15.59 -6.72 6.39
N PRO A 136 -14.85 -6.76 7.52
CA PRO A 136 -15.43 -6.59 8.86
C PRO A 136 -16.21 -5.28 9.05
N SER A 137 -15.92 -4.25 8.24
CA SER A 137 -16.68 -3.00 8.20
C SER A 137 -18.11 -3.15 7.64
N ALA A 138 -18.35 -4.19 6.83
CA ALA A 138 -19.66 -4.51 6.26
C ALA A 138 -20.45 -5.50 7.12
N ASP A 139 -19.79 -6.53 7.68
CA ASP A 139 -20.40 -7.49 8.60
C ASP A 139 -19.57 -7.62 9.87
N PRO A 140 -20.09 -7.21 11.04
CA PRO A 140 -19.36 -7.25 12.29
C PRO A 140 -19.19 -8.68 12.83
N ARG A 141 -19.90 -9.68 12.29
CA ARG A 141 -19.85 -11.06 12.76
C ARG A 141 -18.56 -11.76 12.27
N PRO A 142 -17.68 -12.23 13.18
CA PRO A 142 -16.40 -12.85 12.80
C PRO A 142 -16.52 -14.10 11.92
N ALA A 143 -17.62 -14.85 12.04
CA ALA A 143 -17.86 -16.04 11.22
C ALA A 143 -18.16 -15.73 9.74
N TYR A 144 -18.65 -14.53 9.43
CA TYR A 144 -19.13 -14.16 8.09
C TYR A 144 -18.23 -13.16 7.37
N ASN A 145 -17.32 -12.50 8.08
CA ASN A 145 -16.35 -11.59 7.49
C ASN A 145 -15.01 -12.27 7.17
N ASN A 146 -14.15 -11.53 6.47
CA ASN A 146 -12.84 -11.96 6.01
C ASN A 146 -11.70 -11.72 7.01
N ALA A 147 -11.96 -11.15 8.19
CA ALA A 147 -10.91 -10.68 9.11
C ALA A 147 -9.94 -11.79 9.54
N SER A 148 -10.47 -12.95 9.97
CA SER A 148 -9.65 -14.09 10.40
C SER A 148 -8.82 -14.69 9.25
N LEU A 149 -9.39 -14.76 8.05
CA LEU A 149 -8.68 -15.23 6.85
C LEU A 149 -7.58 -14.23 6.43
N ALA A 150 -7.84 -12.94 6.58
CA ALA A 150 -6.90 -11.88 6.25
C ALA A 150 -5.68 -11.89 7.17
N ILE A 151 -5.84 -12.16 8.47
CA ILE A 151 -4.72 -12.31 9.41
C ILE A 151 -3.80 -13.45 8.95
N LEU A 152 -4.36 -14.64 8.72
CA LEU A 152 -3.59 -15.80 8.26
C LEU A 152 -2.87 -15.52 6.93
N GLY A 153 -3.56 -14.90 5.98
CA GLY A 153 -2.96 -14.58 4.69
C GLY A 153 -1.89 -13.50 4.76
N GLN A 154 -2.02 -12.54 5.68
CA GLN A 154 -1.01 -11.52 5.94
C GLN A 154 0.29 -12.18 6.41
N ASP A 155 0.20 -13.09 7.39
CA ASP A 155 1.36 -13.81 7.91
C ASP A 155 2.04 -14.64 6.82
N LEU A 156 1.26 -15.34 5.98
CA LEU A 156 1.78 -16.12 4.85
C LEU A 156 2.48 -15.24 3.81
N LEU A 157 1.87 -14.12 3.43
CA LEU A 157 2.47 -13.17 2.48
C LEU A 157 3.74 -12.54 3.06
N GLY A 158 3.71 -12.10 4.31
CA GLY A 158 4.88 -11.54 4.99
C GLY A 158 6.02 -12.55 5.09
N TYR A 159 5.71 -13.79 5.47
CA TYR A 159 6.70 -14.87 5.55
C TYR A 159 7.30 -15.21 4.18
N TYR A 160 6.49 -15.47 3.16
CA TYR A 160 7.01 -15.85 1.84
C TYR A 160 7.73 -14.71 1.10
N THR A 161 7.34 -13.46 1.30
CA THR A 161 8.07 -12.31 0.73
C THR A 161 9.40 -12.07 1.47
N SER A 162 9.41 -12.13 2.80
CA SER A 162 10.61 -11.92 3.60
C SER A 162 11.65 -13.02 3.41
N GLU A 163 11.25 -14.29 3.32
CA GLU A 163 12.17 -15.39 3.05
C GLU A 163 12.81 -15.24 1.67
N TYR A 164 12.01 -14.85 0.66
CA TYR A 164 12.49 -14.67 -0.70
C TYR A 164 13.50 -13.52 -0.77
N LEU A 165 13.18 -12.38 -0.18
CA LEU A 165 14.06 -11.21 -0.16
C LEU A 165 15.37 -11.50 0.57
N THR A 166 15.31 -12.15 1.73
CA THR A 166 16.50 -12.45 2.55
C THR A 166 17.40 -13.48 1.86
N CYS A 167 16.83 -14.53 1.26
CA CYS A 167 17.62 -15.54 0.55
C CYS A 167 18.19 -15.02 -0.78
N ARG A 168 17.49 -14.09 -1.46
CA ARG A 168 17.91 -13.53 -2.75
C ARG A 168 18.87 -12.36 -2.60
N TYR A 169 18.72 -11.55 -1.55
CA TYR A 169 19.51 -10.36 -1.24
C TYR A 169 19.94 -10.38 0.25
N PRO A 170 20.87 -11.27 0.62
CA PRO A 170 21.28 -11.49 2.01
C PRO A 170 21.94 -10.30 2.70
N ARG A 171 22.39 -9.30 1.94
CA ARG A 171 23.04 -8.08 2.45
C ARG A 171 22.09 -6.88 2.50
N LEU A 172 20.79 -7.07 2.31
CA LEU A 172 19.86 -5.95 2.19
C LEU A 172 19.72 -5.19 3.53
N PRO A 173 19.91 -3.86 3.57
CA PRO A 173 19.65 -3.04 4.75
C PRO A 173 18.21 -3.19 5.24
N MET A 174 17.99 -3.21 6.55
CA MET A 174 16.66 -3.42 7.12
C MET A 174 15.61 -2.39 6.66
N PRO A 175 15.90 -1.08 6.57
CA PRO A 175 14.93 -0.11 6.04
C PRO A 175 14.54 -0.38 4.57
N VAL A 176 15.48 -0.89 3.77
CA VAL A 176 15.24 -1.23 2.37
C VAL A 176 14.44 -2.53 2.27
N LEU A 177 14.71 -3.49 3.15
CA LEU A 177 13.95 -4.73 3.27
C LEU A 177 12.48 -4.46 3.63
N PHE A 178 12.21 -3.57 4.59
CA PHE A 178 10.85 -3.13 4.92
C PHE A 178 10.15 -2.46 3.73
N ALA A 179 10.83 -1.52 3.06
CA ALA A 179 10.29 -0.86 1.88
C ALA A 179 10.02 -1.84 0.72
N ALA A 180 10.90 -2.85 0.55
CA ALA A 180 10.73 -3.88 -0.45
C ALA A 180 9.53 -4.80 -0.12
N GLN A 181 9.38 -5.22 1.13
CA GLN A 181 8.21 -5.98 1.57
C GLN A 181 6.91 -5.21 1.36
N TYR A 182 6.88 -3.92 1.72
CA TYR A 182 5.73 -3.05 1.47
C TYR A 182 5.43 -2.91 -0.04
N ALA A 183 6.47 -2.83 -0.87
CA ALA A 183 6.28 -2.74 -2.32
C ALA A 183 5.77 -4.04 -2.97
N TYR A 184 5.93 -5.20 -2.32
CA TYR A 184 5.35 -6.47 -2.78
C TYR A 184 3.96 -6.76 -2.19
N ALA A 185 3.78 -6.55 -0.89
CA ALA A 185 2.60 -7.00 -0.13
C ALA A 185 1.90 -5.88 0.67
N GLY A 186 2.28 -4.61 0.46
CA GLY A 186 1.67 -3.45 1.12
C GLY A 186 0.29 -3.10 0.55
N ASN A 187 -0.51 -2.36 1.33
CA ASN A 187 -1.92 -2.13 1.01
C ASN A 187 -2.15 -1.49 -0.37
N ALA A 188 -1.30 -0.53 -0.77
CA ALA A 188 -1.40 0.12 -2.07
C ALA A 188 -1.20 -0.86 -3.24
N THR A 189 -0.26 -1.79 -3.10
CA THR A 189 0.07 -2.77 -4.15
C THR A 189 -1.03 -3.82 -4.29
N LEU A 190 -1.53 -4.32 -3.16
CA LEU A 190 -2.69 -5.21 -3.12
C LEU A 190 -3.95 -4.49 -3.65
N GLY A 191 -4.13 -3.21 -3.35
CA GLY A 191 -5.19 -2.38 -3.93
C GLY A 191 -5.16 -2.31 -5.45
N ALA A 192 -3.97 -2.12 -6.04
CA ALA A 192 -3.78 -2.16 -7.48
C ALA A 192 -4.09 -3.55 -8.06
N MET A 193 -3.59 -4.62 -7.43
CA MET A 193 -3.87 -6.00 -7.86
C MET A 193 -5.36 -6.32 -7.86
N ARG A 194 -6.11 -5.86 -6.85
CA ARG A 194 -7.56 -6.04 -6.78
C ARG A 194 -8.27 -5.45 -8.01
N ALA A 195 -7.81 -4.29 -8.48
CA ALA A 195 -8.31 -3.67 -9.69
C ALA A 195 -7.87 -4.43 -10.96
N GLU A 196 -6.62 -4.90 -11.03
CA GLU A 196 -6.10 -5.75 -12.12
C GLU A 196 -6.92 -7.05 -12.25
N TRP A 197 -7.34 -7.63 -11.13
CA TRP A 197 -8.18 -8.83 -11.10
C TRP A 197 -9.65 -8.56 -11.40
N GLY A 198 -10.05 -7.32 -11.68
CA GLY A 198 -11.42 -6.95 -12.03
C GLY A 198 -12.43 -7.14 -10.89
N VAL A 199 -11.98 -7.01 -9.64
CA VAL A 199 -12.88 -6.97 -8.47
C VAL A 199 -13.37 -5.55 -8.29
N GLU A 200 -14.68 -5.36 -8.43
CA GLU A 200 -15.32 -4.07 -8.20
C GLU A 200 -15.74 -3.93 -6.73
N ALA A 201 -15.68 -2.71 -6.21
CA ALA A 201 -16.14 -2.42 -4.87
C ALA A 201 -17.56 -1.86 -4.89
N VAL A 202 -18.36 -2.32 -3.94
CA VAL A 202 -19.76 -1.91 -3.76
C VAL A 202 -19.82 -0.45 -3.29
N ALA A 203 -20.91 0.23 -3.62
CA ALA A 203 -21.22 1.57 -3.15
C ALA A 203 -21.66 1.58 -1.67
N ALA A 204 -22.63 0.73 -1.31
CA ALA A 204 -23.09 0.51 0.06
C ALA A 204 -23.29 -1.01 0.31
N PRO A 205 -22.82 -1.56 1.44
CA PRO A 205 -22.99 -2.97 1.76
C PRO A 205 -24.47 -3.30 1.99
N GLY A 206 -24.91 -4.49 1.56
CA GLY A 206 -26.29 -4.94 1.73
C GLY A 206 -26.55 -6.35 1.18
N PRO A 207 -27.63 -7.02 1.63
CA PRO A 207 -27.98 -8.38 1.23
C PRO A 207 -28.44 -8.50 -0.23
N GLU A 208 -28.89 -7.40 -0.84
CA GLU A 208 -29.32 -7.31 -2.24
C GLU A 208 -28.16 -7.41 -3.23
N VAL A 209 -26.94 -7.11 -2.77
CA VAL A 209 -25.75 -6.99 -3.60
C VAL A 209 -25.23 -8.36 -4.03
N ASP A 210 -24.67 -8.43 -5.25
CA ASP A 210 -24.00 -9.64 -5.73
C ASP A 210 -22.78 -9.96 -4.83
N PRO A 211 -22.66 -11.20 -4.29
CA PRO A 211 -21.51 -11.61 -3.48
C PRO A 211 -20.17 -11.58 -4.22
N GLY A 212 -20.15 -11.42 -5.55
CA GLY A 212 -18.93 -11.22 -6.33
C GLY A 212 -18.33 -9.81 -6.29
N LEU A 213 -18.91 -8.90 -5.50
CA LEU A 213 -18.42 -7.54 -5.31
C LEU A 213 -17.80 -7.37 -3.91
N LEU A 214 -16.74 -6.57 -3.80
CA LEU A 214 -16.11 -6.27 -2.52
C LEU A 214 -17.02 -5.35 -1.68
N GLN A 215 -17.53 -5.87 -0.58
CA GLN A 215 -18.42 -5.18 0.34
C GLN A 215 -17.62 -4.54 1.47
N LEU A 216 -17.70 -3.21 1.58
CA LEU A 216 -17.11 -2.45 2.68
C LEU A 216 -17.97 -1.22 3.00
N LYS A 217 -17.91 -0.77 4.25
CA LYS A 217 -18.42 0.54 4.65
C LYS A 217 -17.32 1.57 4.45
N ARG A 218 -17.46 2.41 3.41
CA ARG A 218 -16.39 3.35 3.00
C ARG A 218 -16.23 4.49 4.01
N THR A 219 -14.99 4.83 4.31
CA THR A 219 -14.66 6.10 4.96
C THR A 219 -15.03 7.27 4.06
N ILE A 220 -15.57 8.32 4.68
CA ILE A 220 -15.82 9.57 3.98
C ILE A 220 -14.46 10.19 3.63
N PRO A 221 -14.22 10.58 2.36
CA PRO A 221 -12.93 11.11 1.96
C PRO A 221 -12.63 12.40 2.74
N GLY A 222 -11.39 12.57 3.22
CA GLY A 222 -11.01 13.72 4.06
C GLY A 222 -11.20 15.10 3.42
N ASN A 223 -11.33 15.17 2.09
CA ASN A 223 -11.67 16.40 1.36
C ASN A 223 -13.16 16.73 1.35
N ALA A 224 -14.04 15.81 1.77
CA ALA A 224 -15.46 16.09 1.89
C ALA A 224 -15.73 17.13 2.98
N MET A 225 -16.76 17.93 2.74
CA MET A 225 -17.34 18.83 3.75
C MET A 225 -18.04 17.96 4.79
N GLN A 226 -17.87 18.30 6.06
CA GLN A 226 -18.63 17.64 7.12
C GLN A 226 -20.10 18.03 7.02
N GLU A 227 -20.98 17.07 7.29
CA GLU A 227 -22.42 17.32 7.32
C GLU A 227 -22.75 18.32 8.44
N GLY A 228 -23.29 19.49 8.05
CA GLY A 228 -23.63 20.57 8.98
C GLY A 228 -22.52 21.58 9.31
N GLU A 229 -21.28 21.39 8.83
CA GLU A 229 -20.18 22.35 9.05
C GLU A 229 -19.50 22.79 7.75
N MET A 230 -19.03 24.04 7.70
CA MET A 230 -18.28 24.59 6.56
C MET A 230 -16.80 24.13 6.50
N ARG A 231 -16.43 23.11 7.29
CA ARG A 231 -15.06 22.62 7.44
C ARG A 231 -14.88 21.28 6.73
N ARG A 232 -13.69 21.08 6.16
CA ARG A 232 -13.33 19.78 5.56
C ARG A 232 -12.95 18.83 6.68
N ILE A 233 -13.28 17.55 6.51
CA ILE A 233 -12.99 16.50 7.50
C ILE A 233 -11.50 16.47 7.85
N LYS A 234 -10.59 16.66 6.88
CA LYS A 234 -9.13 16.69 7.12
C LYS A 234 -8.66 17.85 8.02
N ASP A 235 -9.42 18.94 8.09
CA ASP A 235 -9.07 20.13 8.86
C ASP A 235 -9.56 20.01 10.32
N MET A 236 -10.25 18.93 10.67
CA MET A 236 -10.65 18.64 12.04
C MET A 236 -9.46 18.20 12.91
N PRO A 237 -9.42 18.62 14.20
CA PRO A 237 -8.40 18.17 15.14
C PRO A 237 -8.41 16.65 15.35
N GLN A 238 -9.55 15.97 15.14
CA GLN A 238 -9.65 14.51 15.18
C GLN A 238 -8.98 13.83 13.98
N ALA A 239 -8.99 14.45 12.78
CA ALA A 239 -8.31 13.91 11.60
C ALA A 239 -6.77 14.00 11.70
N ARG A 240 -6.27 14.84 12.62
CA ARG A 240 -4.84 14.88 13.00
C ARG A 240 -4.41 13.70 13.87
N ARG A 241 -5.33 12.85 14.33
CA ARG A 241 -5.03 11.62 15.09
C ARG A 241 -4.61 10.45 14.20
N LEU A 242 -3.88 10.72 13.12
CA LEU A 242 -3.04 9.72 12.44
C LEU A 242 -1.68 9.65 13.15
N GLY A 243 -1.75 9.54 14.48
CA GLY A 243 -0.60 9.33 15.31
C GLY A 243 -0.34 7.85 15.47
N SER A 244 0.93 7.47 15.53
CA SER A 244 1.52 6.20 15.94
C SER A 244 0.89 5.44 17.12
N GLY A 245 -0.04 6.04 17.87
CA GLY A 245 -0.63 5.48 19.09
C GLY A 245 0.34 5.39 20.28
N ARG A 246 1.60 5.85 20.13
CA ARG A 246 2.62 5.79 21.18
C ARG A 246 2.56 7.00 22.11
N ARG A 247 2.91 6.75 23.38
CA ARG A 247 3.17 7.78 24.38
C ARG A 247 4.21 8.77 23.85
N ASN A 248 3.92 10.07 23.96
CA ASN A 248 4.81 11.19 23.60
C ASN A 248 5.10 11.36 22.10
N GLU A 249 4.22 10.92 21.20
CA GLU A 249 4.39 11.15 19.75
C GLU A 249 4.55 12.63 19.37
N GLU A 250 3.87 13.53 20.07
CA GLU A 250 3.97 14.98 19.87
C GLU A 250 5.42 15.50 19.90
N TRP A 251 6.31 14.76 20.57
CA TRP A 251 7.70 15.08 20.78
C TRP A 251 8.64 14.52 19.69
N ASN A 252 8.11 13.84 18.66
CA ASN A 252 8.86 13.31 17.50
C ASN A 252 10.14 12.55 17.87
N TYR A 253 10.07 11.70 18.91
CA TYR A 253 11.23 10.94 19.36
C TYR A 253 11.79 10.00 18.28
N ARG A 254 13.12 9.89 18.24
CA ARG A 254 13.83 9.05 17.27
C ARG A 254 13.44 7.58 17.48
N ARG A 255 13.03 6.91 16.40
CA ARG A 255 12.79 5.46 16.36
C ARG A 255 14.02 4.73 15.81
N GLY A 256 14.52 3.74 16.55
CA GLY A 256 15.63 2.89 16.12
C GLY A 256 15.16 1.69 15.29
N THR A 257 15.96 1.27 14.31
CA THR A 257 15.63 0.16 13.40
C THR A 257 15.39 -1.16 14.12
N SER A 258 16.20 -1.49 15.13
CA SER A 258 16.03 -2.71 15.94
C SER A 258 14.70 -2.76 16.68
N SER A 259 14.23 -1.61 17.20
CA SER A 259 12.94 -1.54 17.89
C SER A 259 11.76 -1.79 16.95
N ARG A 260 11.90 -1.45 15.66
CA ARG A 260 10.84 -1.65 14.66
C ARG A 260 10.60 -3.12 14.34
N ILE A 261 11.64 -3.96 14.43
CA ILE A 261 11.52 -5.39 14.16
C ILE A 261 10.58 -6.08 15.17
N VAL A 262 10.50 -5.55 16.40
CA VAL A 262 9.74 -6.16 17.50
C VAL A 262 8.43 -5.44 17.80
N LEU A 263 8.43 -4.11 17.75
CA LEU A 263 7.31 -3.28 18.24
C LEU A 263 6.44 -2.70 17.12
N ASP A 264 6.92 -2.71 15.88
CA ASP A 264 6.19 -2.20 14.73
C ASP A 264 5.63 -3.38 13.92
N ASP A 265 4.84 -3.07 12.90
CA ASP A 265 4.26 -4.06 12.00
C ASP A 265 5.31 -4.72 11.10
N GLN A 266 4.87 -5.66 10.24
CA GLN A 266 5.76 -6.36 9.31
C GLN A 266 6.49 -5.44 8.31
N PHE A 267 6.01 -4.20 8.12
CA PHE A 267 6.61 -3.21 7.24
C PHE A 267 7.45 -2.18 8.01
N GLY A 268 7.60 -2.32 9.33
CA GLY A 268 8.29 -1.35 10.19
C GLY A 268 7.52 -0.05 10.40
N ASP A 269 6.21 -0.08 10.15
CA ASP A 269 5.25 0.98 10.40
C ASP A 269 4.49 0.71 11.72
N LEU A 270 3.95 1.78 12.31
CA LEU A 270 3.28 1.66 13.60
C LEU A 270 1.92 0.99 13.43
N HIS A 271 1.53 0.16 14.40
CA HIS A 271 0.18 -0.39 14.44
C HIS A 271 -0.84 0.75 14.57
N THR A 272 -1.55 1.05 13.48
CA THR A 272 -2.62 2.07 13.44
C THR A 272 -3.91 1.60 14.09
N ASP A 273 -4.06 0.28 14.25
CA ASP A 273 -5.33 -0.37 14.58
C ASP A 273 -5.43 -0.79 16.05
N LEU A 274 -4.35 -0.59 16.83
CA LEU A 274 -4.38 -0.82 18.27
C LEU A 274 -4.88 0.45 18.97
N PRO A 275 -5.79 0.33 19.96
CA PRO A 275 -6.11 1.45 20.82
C PRO A 275 -4.83 1.99 21.46
N PRO A 276 -4.75 3.30 21.76
CA PRO A 276 -3.58 3.91 22.40
C PRO A 276 -3.12 3.05 23.59
N ALA A 277 -1.81 2.93 23.79
CA ALA A 277 -1.20 2.05 24.79
C ALA A 277 -1.70 2.20 26.24
N GLU A 278 -2.54 3.21 26.52
CA GLU A 278 -3.27 3.39 27.78
C GLU A 278 -4.28 2.26 28.09
N GLU A 279 -4.75 1.50 27.09
CA GLU A 279 -5.74 0.42 27.30
C GLU A 279 -5.14 -1.00 27.40
N HIS A 280 -3.83 -1.18 27.18
CA HIS A 280 -3.21 -2.49 27.39
C HIS A 280 -3.08 -2.77 28.90
N LYS A 281 -4.10 -3.43 29.47
CA LYS A 281 -3.97 -4.07 30.79
C LYS A 281 -2.75 -5.01 30.70
N PRO A 282 -1.73 -4.85 31.57
CA PRO A 282 -0.59 -5.74 31.58
C PRO A 282 -1.06 -7.19 31.78
N TYR A 283 -0.36 -8.14 31.16
CA TYR A 283 -0.67 -9.57 31.28
C TYR A 283 -0.79 -9.95 32.76
N PRO A 284 -1.82 -10.70 33.18
CA PRO A 284 -1.97 -11.08 34.58
C PRO A 284 -0.73 -11.84 35.04
N GLY A 285 0.05 -11.22 35.94
CA GLY A 285 1.33 -11.74 36.44
C GLY A 285 2.58 -10.94 36.04
N ALA A 286 2.46 -9.88 35.23
CA ALA A 286 3.60 -8.97 34.99
C ALA A 286 3.88 -8.15 36.27
N ALA A 287 5.14 -8.15 36.73
CA ALA A 287 5.56 -7.37 37.88
C ALA A 287 5.48 -5.87 37.56
N ILE A 288 4.42 -5.20 38.04
CA ILE A 288 4.29 -3.75 37.96
C ILE A 288 5.14 -3.18 39.09
N SER A 289 6.26 -2.53 38.75
CA SER A 289 6.95 -1.66 39.70
C SER A 289 6.08 -0.43 39.94
N GLN A 290 5.30 -0.43 41.02
CA GLN A 290 4.59 0.77 41.46
C GLN A 290 5.57 1.69 42.21
N PRO A 291 5.63 3.00 41.88
CA PRO A 291 6.21 3.97 42.78
C PRO A 291 5.27 4.12 43.98
N SER A 292 5.85 4.03 45.18
CA SER A 292 5.17 4.26 46.45
C SER A 292 4.67 5.70 46.53
N ASP A 293 3.36 5.90 46.72
CA ASP A 293 2.82 6.93 47.63
C ASP A 293 1.32 6.72 47.94
N SER A 294 1.06 6.66 49.26
CA SER A 294 -0.17 6.86 50.07
C SER A 294 -1.59 6.55 49.56
N SER A 295 -2.19 5.56 50.26
CA SER A 295 -3.53 5.52 50.88
C SER A 295 -4.80 5.90 50.08
N GLY A 296 -5.64 4.90 49.82
CA GLY A 296 -7.06 5.05 49.53
C GLY A 296 -7.72 3.68 49.33
N GLU A 297 -8.68 3.34 50.20
CA GLU A 297 -9.46 2.10 50.19
C GLU A 297 -10.22 1.91 48.86
N THR A 298 -10.23 0.70 48.30
CA THR A 298 -11.30 0.27 47.38
C THR A 298 -11.43 -1.25 47.36
N SER A 299 -12.68 -1.69 47.55
CA SER A 299 -13.18 -3.06 47.68
C SER A 299 -12.86 -3.99 46.49
N PRO A 300 -12.90 -5.33 46.67
CA PRO A 300 -12.57 -6.29 45.61
C PRO A 300 -13.75 -6.42 44.63
N SER A 301 -13.58 -5.98 43.39
CA SER A 301 -14.48 -6.30 42.28
C SER A 301 -14.00 -7.57 41.55
N ALA A 302 -15.00 -8.33 41.10
CA ALA A 302 -14.97 -9.73 40.71
C ALA A 302 -13.95 -10.13 39.63
N THR A 303 -13.47 -11.36 39.78
CA THR A 303 -12.84 -12.20 38.76
C THR A 303 -13.73 -12.29 37.50
N GLU A 304 -13.45 -11.50 36.47
CA GLU A 304 -13.99 -11.74 35.13
C GLU A 304 -13.29 -12.96 34.52
N GLN A 305 -13.99 -14.10 34.47
CA GLN A 305 -13.64 -15.20 33.58
C GLN A 305 -13.87 -14.76 32.12
N PRO A 306 -12.99 -15.11 31.17
CA PRO A 306 -13.18 -14.79 29.76
C PRO A 306 -14.44 -15.50 29.25
N ALA A 307 -15.44 -14.71 28.84
CA ALA A 307 -16.67 -15.23 28.25
C ALA A 307 -16.37 -16.03 26.96
N PRO A 308 -17.16 -17.07 26.63
CA PRO A 308 -17.01 -17.79 25.36
C PRO A 308 -17.14 -16.82 24.18
N LEU A 309 -16.21 -16.89 23.22
CA LEU A 309 -16.29 -16.11 21.98
C LEU A 309 -17.50 -16.59 21.17
N ASP A 310 -18.63 -15.89 21.28
CA ASP A 310 -19.77 -16.12 20.40
C ASP A 310 -19.45 -15.55 19.01
N LEU A 311 -19.05 -16.43 18.09
CA LEU A 311 -18.63 -16.08 16.73
C LEU A 311 -19.79 -15.67 15.81
N THR A 312 -21.02 -15.85 16.28
CA THR A 312 -22.23 -15.71 15.45
C THR A 312 -23.02 -14.44 15.75
N ASN A 313 -22.93 -13.93 16.97
CA ASN A 313 -23.56 -12.68 17.36
C ASN A 313 -22.63 -11.48 17.09
N PRO A 314 -23.19 -10.32 16.67
CA PRO A 314 -22.38 -9.11 16.55
C PRO A 314 -21.83 -8.72 17.93
N PRO A 315 -20.57 -8.25 18.03
CA PRO A 315 -20.04 -7.73 19.29
C PRO A 315 -20.91 -6.56 19.78
N SER A 316 -21.09 -6.46 21.10
CA SER A 316 -21.87 -5.39 21.76
C SER A 316 -21.21 -4.00 21.71
N SER A 317 -20.20 -3.82 20.86
CA SER A 317 -19.39 -2.61 20.65
C SER A 317 -20.05 -1.67 19.62
N PRO A 318 -19.66 -0.38 19.54
CA PRO A 318 -20.26 0.57 18.59
C PRO A 318 -20.11 0.10 17.13
N ASP A 319 -20.96 0.65 16.26
CA ASP A 319 -20.99 0.36 14.81
C ASP A 319 -19.60 0.17 14.20
N PRO A 320 -19.43 -0.80 13.28
CA PRO A 320 -18.12 -1.11 12.73
C PRO A 320 -17.48 0.12 12.09
N SER A 321 -16.19 0.32 12.38
CA SER A 321 -15.43 1.46 11.89
C SER A 321 -15.38 1.45 10.36
N PRO A 322 -15.63 2.59 9.70
CA PRO A 322 -15.53 2.66 8.25
C PRO A 322 -14.08 2.44 7.82
N THR A 323 -13.88 1.79 6.68
CA THR A 323 -12.54 1.47 6.14
C THR A 323 -12.28 2.14 4.80
N THR A 324 -11.00 2.26 4.43
CA THR A 324 -10.62 2.76 3.11
C THR A 324 -10.73 1.64 2.08
N LEU A 325 -10.92 2.04 0.82
CA LEU A 325 -10.96 1.09 -0.29
C LEU A 325 -9.65 0.29 -0.39
N GLU A 326 -8.51 0.92 -0.13
CA GLU A 326 -7.18 0.30 -0.21
C GLU A 326 -7.00 -0.79 0.86
N THR A 327 -7.36 -0.48 2.10
CA THR A 327 -7.30 -1.44 3.22
C THR A 327 -8.23 -2.63 2.97
N ALA A 328 -9.46 -2.39 2.50
CA ALA A 328 -10.40 -3.48 2.20
C ALA A 328 -9.91 -4.38 1.04
N SER A 329 -9.27 -3.82 0.01
CA SER A 329 -8.63 -4.65 -1.04
C SER A 329 -7.50 -5.50 -0.50
N ALA A 330 -6.66 -4.93 0.36
CA ALA A 330 -5.55 -5.64 0.96
C ALA A 330 -6.07 -6.79 1.81
N SER A 331 -7.09 -6.54 2.64
CA SER A 331 -7.78 -7.56 3.44
C SER A 331 -8.35 -8.68 2.57
N PHE A 332 -9.02 -8.36 1.45
CA PHE A 332 -9.52 -9.36 0.51
C PHE A 332 -8.42 -10.26 -0.06
N ILE A 333 -7.31 -9.70 -0.54
CA ILE A 333 -6.23 -10.51 -1.14
C ILE A 333 -5.55 -11.37 -0.08
N ARG A 334 -5.31 -10.82 1.11
CA ARG A 334 -4.81 -11.60 2.25
C ARG A 334 -5.78 -12.73 2.57
N ALA A 335 -7.07 -12.43 2.70
CA ALA A 335 -8.10 -13.44 2.98
C ALA A 335 -8.17 -14.53 1.91
N LEU A 336 -7.98 -14.18 0.63
CA LEU A 336 -7.89 -15.16 -0.45
C LEU A 336 -6.70 -16.12 -0.27
N VAL A 337 -5.52 -15.59 0.08
CA VAL A 337 -4.33 -16.43 0.36
C VAL A 337 -4.56 -17.32 1.58
N GLY A 338 -5.17 -16.79 2.64
CA GLY A 338 -5.54 -17.57 3.83
C GLY A 338 -6.56 -18.68 3.50
N ALA A 339 -7.59 -18.38 2.72
CA ALA A 339 -8.57 -19.37 2.26
C ALA A 339 -7.94 -20.45 1.37
N LEU A 340 -7.03 -20.06 0.47
CA LEU A 340 -6.27 -21.00 -0.35
C LEU A 340 -5.42 -21.95 0.50
N TYR A 341 -4.76 -21.42 1.53
CA TYR A 341 -3.98 -22.22 2.46
C TYR A 341 -4.87 -23.24 3.19
N LEU A 342 -6.03 -22.83 3.70
CA LEU A 342 -6.93 -23.73 4.44
C LEU A 342 -7.55 -24.83 3.55
N HIS A 343 -7.94 -24.51 2.31
CA HIS A 343 -8.61 -25.48 1.43
C HIS A 343 -7.66 -26.32 0.57
N ALA A 344 -6.55 -25.74 0.11
CA ALA A 344 -5.64 -26.37 -0.85
C ALA A 344 -4.23 -26.62 -0.29
N GLY A 345 -3.92 -26.14 0.92
CA GLY A 345 -2.68 -26.36 1.64
C GLY A 345 -1.53 -25.42 1.22
N ILE A 346 -0.39 -25.62 1.87
CA ILE A 346 0.88 -24.90 1.63
C ILE A 346 1.27 -24.80 0.14
N PRO A 347 1.30 -25.90 -0.66
CA PRO A 347 1.81 -25.82 -2.03
C PRO A 347 0.98 -24.90 -2.93
N ALA A 348 -0.34 -24.84 -2.72
CA ALA A 348 -1.23 -23.96 -3.48
C ALA A 348 -1.00 -22.49 -3.12
N ALA A 349 -0.88 -22.18 -1.81
CA ALA A 349 -0.60 -20.82 -1.35
C ALA A 349 0.76 -20.30 -1.87
N LYS A 350 1.81 -21.14 -1.86
CA LYS A 350 3.12 -20.80 -2.42
C LYS A 350 3.08 -20.57 -3.92
N SER A 351 2.46 -21.48 -4.66
CA SER A 351 2.30 -21.33 -6.12
C SER A 351 1.56 -20.04 -6.47
N PHE A 352 0.52 -19.71 -5.69
CA PHE A 352 -0.23 -18.46 -5.84
C PHE A 352 0.64 -17.23 -5.56
N HIS A 353 1.38 -17.24 -4.44
CA HIS A 353 2.32 -16.16 -4.08
C HIS A 353 3.39 -15.94 -5.17
N THR A 354 4.04 -17.00 -5.64
CA THR A 354 5.07 -16.89 -6.69
C THR A 354 4.51 -16.36 -8.02
N SER A 355 3.29 -16.79 -8.40
CA SER A 355 2.67 -16.40 -9.67
C SER A 355 2.08 -15.00 -9.68
N HIS A 356 1.56 -14.50 -8.56
CA HIS A 356 0.84 -13.21 -8.52
C HIS A 356 1.61 -12.10 -7.77
N ILE A 357 2.35 -12.43 -6.72
CA ILE A 357 3.06 -11.44 -5.89
C ILE A 357 4.51 -11.30 -6.38
N LEU A 358 5.28 -12.40 -6.41
CA LEU A 358 6.70 -12.37 -6.78
C LEU A 358 6.95 -12.19 -8.28
N SER A 359 5.95 -12.43 -9.12
CA SER A 359 6.05 -12.20 -10.57
C SER A 359 6.17 -10.72 -10.93
N ARG A 360 5.82 -9.82 -10.00
CA ARG A 360 5.93 -8.37 -10.17
C ARG A 360 7.40 -7.95 -10.10
N HIS A 361 7.83 -7.15 -11.07
CA HIS A 361 9.21 -6.65 -11.10
C HIS A 361 9.37 -5.41 -10.20
N LEU A 362 10.12 -5.56 -9.10
CA LEU A 362 10.49 -4.46 -8.21
C LEU A 362 11.98 -4.08 -8.39
N PRO A 363 12.30 -2.88 -8.91
CA PRO A 363 13.66 -2.39 -8.90
C PRO A 363 14.07 -2.00 -7.47
N LEU A 364 15.03 -2.71 -6.87
CA LEU A 364 15.50 -2.42 -5.51
C LEU A 364 16.47 -1.23 -5.45
N SER A 365 17.21 -0.95 -6.51
CA SER A 365 18.18 0.17 -6.59
C SER A 365 17.61 1.55 -6.17
N PRO A 366 16.39 1.97 -6.59
CA PRO A 366 15.82 3.26 -6.17
C PRO A 366 15.34 3.30 -4.71
N LEU A 367 15.22 2.16 -4.03
CA LEU A 367 14.82 2.13 -2.61
C LEU A 367 15.94 2.60 -1.68
N PHE A 368 17.19 2.67 -2.16
CA PHE A 368 18.34 3.12 -1.38
C PHE A 368 18.43 4.65 -1.33
N ALA A 369 18.38 5.19 -0.11
CA ALA A 369 18.68 6.58 0.19
C ALA A 369 19.90 6.68 1.11
N PHE A 370 21.05 7.06 0.54
CA PHE A 370 22.29 7.26 1.31
C PHE A 370 22.44 8.72 1.72
N THR A 371 22.73 8.96 3.00
CA THR A 371 23.04 10.31 3.50
C THR A 371 24.50 10.68 3.24
N HIS A 372 25.44 9.78 3.58
CA HIS A 372 26.88 10.03 3.50
C HIS A 372 27.65 8.84 2.88
N PRO A 373 27.43 8.54 1.58
CA PRO A 373 27.92 7.30 0.97
C PRO A 373 29.44 7.13 0.96
N THR A 374 30.21 8.23 0.94
CA THR A 374 31.68 8.15 1.01
C THR A 374 32.19 7.65 2.35
N ARG A 375 31.53 8.07 3.45
CA ARG A 375 31.86 7.66 4.82
C ARG A 375 31.45 6.21 5.06
N ASP A 376 30.26 5.86 4.56
CA ASP A 376 29.74 4.49 4.65
C ASP A 376 30.66 3.52 3.90
N LEU A 377 31.12 3.90 2.69
CA LEU A 377 32.04 3.08 1.90
C LEU A 377 33.44 2.96 2.54
N SER A 378 33.98 4.02 3.13
CA SER A 378 35.27 3.91 3.84
C SER A 378 35.18 2.97 5.04
N ARG A 379 34.05 2.98 5.75
CA ARG A 379 33.81 2.07 6.87
C ARG A 379 33.58 0.64 6.39
N LEU A 380 32.93 0.45 5.24
CA LEU A 380 32.81 -0.84 4.56
C LEU A 380 34.19 -1.42 4.30
N CYS A 381 35.07 -0.66 3.64
CA CYS A 381 36.40 -1.13 3.30
C CYS A 381 37.21 -1.47 4.55
N ALA A 382 37.14 -0.63 5.59
CA ALA A 382 37.81 -0.91 6.86
C ALA A 382 37.29 -2.18 7.56
N ARG A 383 35.98 -2.43 7.51
CA ARG A 383 35.34 -3.63 8.09
C ARG A 383 35.76 -4.91 7.37
N GLU A 384 35.79 -4.88 6.05
CA GLU A 384 36.13 -6.02 5.20
C GLU A 384 37.66 -6.22 5.03
N GLY A 385 38.49 -5.36 5.65
CA GLY A 385 39.94 -5.42 5.51
C GLY A 385 40.48 -5.01 4.14
N LEU A 386 39.71 -4.25 3.37
CA LEU A 386 40.09 -3.71 2.07
C LEU A 386 40.91 -2.44 2.20
N GLU A 387 41.72 -2.14 1.18
CA GLU A 387 42.44 -0.87 1.10
C GLU A 387 41.46 0.33 1.11
N PRO A 388 41.85 1.47 1.69
CA PRO A 388 40.96 2.63 1.77
C PRO A 388 40.52 3.09 0.38
N PRO A 389 39.23 3.42 0.19
CA PRO A 389 38.69 3.73 -1.13
C PRO A 389 39.17 5.09 -1.63
N VAL A 390 39.75 5.10 -2.84
CA VAL A 390 40.25 6.31 -3.52
C VAL A 390 39.44 6.59 -4.77
N ALA A 391 38.88 7.79 -4.87
CA ALA A 391 38.18 8.24 -6.07
C ALA A 391 39.18 8.74 -7.12
N ARG A 392 39.08 8.22 -8.35
CA ARG A 392 39.90 8.60 -9.51
C ARG A 392 39.01 9.09 -10.65
N LEU A 393 39.44 10.13 -11.35
CA LEU A 393 38.76 10.59 -12.56
C LEU A 393 39.10 9.63 -13.72
N LEU A 394 38.08 9.06 -14.35
CA LEU A 394 38.24 8.14 -15.49
C LEU A 394 38.22 8.91 -16.80
N SER A 395 37.22 9.78 -16.97
CA SER A 395 37.08 10.64 -18.13
C SER A 395 36.33 11.91 -17.75
N GLU A 396 36.58 12.97 -18.50
CA GLU A 396 35.86 14.22 -18.37
C GLU A 396 35.57 14.85 -19.72
N THR A 397 34.45 15.56 -19.80
CA THR A 397 34.11 16.37 -20.97
C THR A 397 33.37 17.63 -20.52
N GLY A 398 33.63 18.74 -21.23
CA GLY A 398 32.93 20.00 -20.99
C GLY A 398 33.16 20.62 -19.62
N ARG A 399 34.35 20.47 -19.00
CA ARG A 399 34.69 20.98 -17.65
C ARG A 399 34.31 22.46 -17.43
N HIS A 400 34.47 23.29 -18.45
CA HIS A 400 34.15 24.73 -18.42
C HIS A 400 32.83 25.07 -19.15
N SER A 401 31.91 24.12 -19.25
CA SER A 401 30.59 24.32 -19.85
C SER A 401 29.49 24.37 -18.78
N ARG A 402 28.29 24.80 -19.19
CA ARG A 402 27.11 24.81 -18.30
C ARG A 402 26.72 23.40 -17.81
N THR A 403 27.02 22.37 -18.59
CA THR A 403 26.68 20.98 -18.30
C THR A 403 27.91 20.08 -18.47
N PRO A 404 28.89 20.18 -17.55
CA PRO A 404 30.03 19.27 -17.58
C PRO A 404 29.59 17.83 -17.33
N VAL A 405 30.41 16.88 -17.75
CA VAL A 405 30.23 15.48 -17.41
C VAL A 405 31.56 14.93 -16.92
N PHE A 406 31.59 14.51 -15.66
CA PHE A 406 32.73 13.87 -15.02
C PHE A 406 32.37 12.41 -14.71
N VAL A 407 33.18 11.48 -15.22
CA VAL A 407 33.07 10.05 -14.91
C VAL A 407 34.14 9.71 -13.88
N VAL A 408 33.70 9.36 -12.67
CA VAL A 408 34.56 9.07 -11.53
C VAL A 408 34.43 7.61 -11.15
N GLY A 409 35.55 6.92 -10.97
CA GLY A 409 35.62 5.55 -10.45
C GLY A 409 36.18 5.55 -9.03
N VAL A 410 35.58 4.79 -8.13
CA VAL A 410 36.13 4.54 -6.79
C VAL A 410 36.86 3.20 -6.80
N TYR A 411 38.11 3.21 -6.36
CA TYR A 411 38.99 2.05 -6.34
C TYR A 411 39.39 1.70 -4.90
N SER A 412 39.52 0.42 -4.61
CA SER A 412 40.29 -0.09 -3.47
C SER A 412 41.51 -0.80 -4.04
N GLY A 413 42.69 -0.20 -3.86
CA GLY A 413 43.92 -0.59 -4.54
C GLY A 413 43.82 -0.58 -6.06
N LYS A 414 43.71 -1.78 -6.65
CA LYS A 414 43.59 -2.01 -8.10
C LYS A 414 42.16 -2.27 -8.55
N GLU A 415 41.27 -2.67 -7.64
CA GLU A 415 39.90 -3.06 -7.99
C GLU A 415 38.96 -1.85 -8.03
N LYS A 416 38.13 -1.77 -9.07
CA LYS A 416 37.10 -0.73 -9.20
C LYS A 416 35.84 -1.19 -8.46
N LEU A 417 35.53 -0.55 -7.34
CA LEU A 417 34.34 -0.85 -6.54
C LEU A 417 33.06 -0.27 -7.15
N GLY A 418 33.16 0.92 -7.75
CA GLY A 418 32.01 1.60 -8.31
C GLY A 418 32.39 2.72 -9.26
N GLU A 419 31.43 3.12 -10.08
CA GLU A 419 31.57 4.17 -11.08
C GLU A 419 30.35 5.09 -11.01
N GLY A 420 30.56 6.39 -11.19
CA GLY A 420 29.52 7.39 -11.09
C GLY A 420 29.76 8.56 -12.03
N VAL A 421 28.68 9.04 -12.63
CA VAL A 421 28.69 10.19 -13.53
C VAL A 421 28.05 11.38 -12.83
N GLY A 422 28.72 12.53 -12.84
CA GLY A 422 28.22 13.76 -12.22
C GLY A 422 28.48 15.00 -13.06
N SER A 423 27.68 16.04 -12.84
CA SER A 423 27.90 17.39 -13.40
C SER A 423 29.01 18.15 -12.67
N SER A 424 29.34 17.71 -11.45
CA SER A 424 30.51 18.15 -10.69
C SER A 424 31.38 16.96 -10.26
N LEU A 425 32.67 17.21 -9.98
CA LEU A 425 33.59 16.20 -9.45
C LEU A 425 33.06 15.59 -8.12
N ASN A 426 32.48 16.43 -7.25
CA ASN A 426 31.90 15.99 -5.99
C ASN A 426 30.68 15.09 -6.21
N GLU A 427 29.80 15.45 -7.12
CA GLU A 427 28.62 14.65 -7.48
C GLU A 427 29.03 13.30 -8.10
N GLY A 428 30.02 13.29 -9.00
CA GLY A 428 30.57 12.06 -9.57
C GLY A 428 31.13 11.14 -8.50
N ARG A 429 31.91 11.70 -7.55
CA ARG A 429 32.45 10.97 -6.39
C ARG A 429 31.34 10.38 -5.50
N VAL A 430 30.34 11.16 -5.14
CA VAL A 430 29.22 10.72 -4.28
C VAL A 430 28.39 9.63 -4.97
N ARG A 431 28.11 9.79 -6.27
CA ARG A 431 27.38 8.78 -7.06
C ARG A 431 28.18 7.49 -7.23
N ALA A 432 29.49 7.59 -7.47
CA ALA A 432 30.36 6.43 -7.60
C ALA A 432 30.42 5.62 -6.29
N ALA A 433 30.53 6.32 -5.15
CA ALA A 433 30.46 5.68 -3.83
C ALA A 433 29.09 5.04 -3.56
N GLY A 434 28.00 5.75 -3.89
CA GLY A 434 26.64 5.19 -3.77
C GLY A 434 26.42 3.96 -4.64
N ASN A 435 26.97 3.92 -5.86
CA ASN A 435 26.91 2.75 -6.74
C ASN A 435 27.73 1.57 -6.20
N ALA A 436 28.90 1.82 -5.60
CA ALA A 436 29.67 0.79 -4.91
C ALA A 436 28.88 0.16 -3.75
N LEU A 437 28.24 0.98 -2.92
CA LEU A 437 27.38 0.51 -1.82
C LEU A 437 26.17 -0.28 -2.33
N ARG A 438 25.49 0.19 -3.38
CA ARG A 438 24.40 -0.57 -4.01
C ARG A 438 24.87 -1.92 -4.51
N GLY A 439 26.03 -1.98 -5.17
CA GLY A 439 26.63 -3.23 -5.63
C GLY A 439 26.90 -4.21 -4.50
N TRP A 440 27.37 -3.71 -3.35
CA TRP A 440 27.57 -4.52 -2.16
C TRP A 440 26.26 -5.07 -1.57
N TYR A 441 25.26 -4.21 -1.36
CA TYR A 441 23.99 -4.57 -0.73
C TYR A 441 23.05 -5.38 -1.64
N LEU A 442 23.11 -5.16 -2.96
CA LEU A 442 22.34 -5.89 -3.96
C LEU A 442 23.03 -7.15 -4.47
N TYR A 443 24.08 -7.62 -3.78
CA TYR A 443 24.66 -8.93 -4.04
C TYR A 443 23.56 -10.00 -3.99
N SER A 444 23.47 -10.78 -5.07
CA SER A 444 22.55 -11.89 -5.18
C SER A 444 23.32 -13.16 -5.55
N PRO A 445 23.27 -14.21 -4.72
CA PRO A 445 23.87 -15.49 -5.08
C PRO A 445 23.18 -16.10 -6.32
N PRO A 446 23.86 -16.97 -7.06
CA PRO A 446 23.28 -17.63 -8.23
C PRO A 446 22.06 -18.47 -7.82
N ALA A 447 21.06 -18.54 -8.71
CA ALA A 447 19.78 -19.19 -8.40
C ALA A 447 19.90 -20.69 -8.05
N SER A 448 20.99 -21.35 -8.44
CA SER A 448 21.31 -22.74 -8.10
C SER A 448 21.71 -22.95 -6.63
N GLU A 449 22.15 -21.89 -5.97
CA GLU A 449 22.58 -21.90 -4.57
C GLU A 449 21.46 -21.43 -3.65
N VAL A 450 20.53 -20.61 -4.14
CA VAL A 450 19.40 -20.12 -3.37
C VAL A 450 18.41 -21.25 -3.08
N VAL A 451 18.29 -21.62 -1.81
CA VAL A 451 17.23 -22.49 -1.29
C VAL A 451 16.46 -21.71 -0.23
N VAL A 452 15.14 -21.61 -0.38
CA VAL A 452 14.29 -20.97 0.65
C VAL A 452 13.96 -21.99 1.74
N PRO A 453 13.93 -21.60 3.03
CA PRO A 453 13.64 -22.52 4.14
C PRO A 453 12.33 -23.27 3.96
N SER A 454 11.30 -22.59 3.46
CA SER A 454 9.99 -23.19 3.28
C SER A 454 9.97 -24.30 2.21
N GLU A 455 10.92 -24.36 1.28
CA GLU A 455 11.01 -25.45 0.29
C GLU A 455 11.49 -26.78 0.90
N VAL A 456 12.23 -26.72 2.02
CA VAL A 456 12.78 -27.89 2.71
C VAL A 456 11.90 -28.29 3.90
N GLU A 457 11.06 -27.39 4.39
CA GLU A 457 10.08 -27.65 5.44
C GLU A 457 9.17 -28.85 5.08
N GLY A 458 9.05 -29.80 6.01
CA GLY A 458 8.26 -31.03 5.83
C GLY A 458 8.97 -32.18 5.11
N ALA A 459 10.26 -32.04 4.76
CA ALA A 459 11.05 -33.10 4.11
C ALA A 459 11.26 -34.36 4.97
N GLY A 460 11.12 -34.28 6.29
CA GLY A 460 11.35 -35.42 7.20
C GLY A 460 10.19 -36.41 7.35
N GLU A 461 8.94 -36.04 7.01
CA GLU A 461 7.76 -36.83 7.39
C GLU A 461 7.07 -37.58 6.24
N ALA A 462 7.36 -37.25 4.97
CA ALA A 462 6.70 -37.89 3.82
C ALA A 462 7.73 -38.44 2.83
N GLY A 463 7.93 -39.76 2.85
CA GLY A 463 8.86 -40.52 2.01
C GLY A 463 8.48 -40.60 0.52
N GLY A 464 8.37 -39.47 -0.17
CA GLY A 464 8.00 -39.44 -1.59
C GLY A 464 8.56 -38.25 -2.37
N ARG A 465 9.42 -38.56 -3.35
CA ARG A 465 10.05 -37.71 -4.39
C ARG A 465 11.11 -36.71 -3.92
N ALA A 466 12.18 -36.62 -4.71
CA ALA A 466 13.38 -35.81 -4.49
C ALA A 466 13.05 -34.35 -4.12
N ARG A 467 13.00 -34.07 -2.81
CA ARG A 467 12.92 -32.72 -2.25
C ARG A 467 14.32 -32.11 -2.22
N LYS A 468 14.41 -30.80 -2.46
CA LYS A 468 15.69 -30.07 -2.47
C LYS A 468 16.36 -30.23 -1.10
N LEU A 469 17.66 -30.53 -1.10
CA LEU A 469 18.45 -30.59 0.12
C LEU A 469 18.71 -29.17 0.62
N TRP A 470 18.61 -28.94 1.94
CA TRP A 470 19.00 -27.68 2.55
C TRP A 470 20.47 -27.37 2.25
N LYS A 471 20.73 -26.16 1.79
CA LYS A 471 22.08 -25.62 1.61
C LYS A 471 22.23 -24.43 2.56
N PRO A 472 23.33 -24.34 3.34
CA PRO A 472 23.59 -23.18 4.16
C PRO A 472 23.60 -21.90 3.31
N GLN A 473 22.74 -20.95 3.68
CA GLN A 473 22.62 -19.67 2.99
C GLN A 473 23.58 -18.64 3.57
N MET A 474 24.05 -17.71 2.73
CA MET A 474 24.90 -16.62 3.21
C MET A 474 24.11 -15.73 4.17
N VAL A 475 24.67 -15.49 5.36
CA VAL A 475 24.12 -14.56 6.36
C VAL A 475 25.10 -13.41 6.49
N ASP A 476 24.64 -12.19 6.22
CA ASP A 476 25.45 -10.98 6.40
C ASP A 476 25.58 -10.60 7.87
N ILE A 477 26.66 -9.89 8.19
CA ILE A 477 26.92 -9.35 9.54
C ILE A 477 26.15 -8.05 9.82
N GLY A 478 25.31 -7.62 8.88
CA GLY A 478 24.44 -6.46 8.98
C GLY A 478 24.95 -5.22 8.22
N GLU A 479 24.08 -4.21 8.18
CA GLU A 479 24.35 -2.94 7.51
C GLU A 479 25.45 -2.13 8.21
N ILE A 480 26.02 -1.18 7.48
CA ILE A 480 27.03 -0.29 8.03
C ILE A 480 26.34 0.85 8.76
N VAL A 481 26.54 0.90 10.08
CA VAL A 481 26.04 1.98 10.92
C VAL A 481 27.04 3.12 10.90
N THR A 482 26.61 4.36 10.56
CA THR A 482 27.50 5.55 10.50
C THR A 482 27.15 6.78 11.30
#